data_AF-A0A1I4GEK5-F1
#
_entry.id   AF-A0A1I4GEK5-F1
#
_cell.length_a   1.000
_cell.length_b   1.000
_cell.length_c   1.000
_cell.angle_alpha   90.00
_cell.angle_beta   90.00
_cell.angle_gamma   90.00
#
_symmetry.space_group_name_H-M   'P 1'
#
loop_
_entity.id
_entity.type
_entity.pdbx_description
1 polymer ?
#
loop_
_entity_poly.entity_id
_entity_poly.type
_entity_poly.pdbx_seq_one_letter_code
_entity_poly.pdbx_strand_id
1 'polypeptide(L)'
;MKNTMPRLLLVASACLFAAAFAVGAKGPEAAKSADPDALAERVFGCAHLAGEVGSGDPEREKELSQTNDELDCDSDLIHAQIAAARKKYAGQPSKLAKLDKAIADAKSEYGVEF
;
A
#
# COMPACT_ATOMS: atom_id res chain seq x y z
N MET A 1 -4.33 -40.47 36.30
CA MET A 1 -5.33 -39.38 36.30
C MET A 1 -4.81 -38.23 35.45
N LYS A 2 -5.54 -37.92 34.37
CA LYS A 2 -5.71 -36.66 33.61
C LYS A 2 -4.52 -35.68 33.55
N ASN A 3 -3.93 -35.46 32.35
CA ASN A 3 -4.16 -34.27 31.49
C ASN A 3 -4.05 -32.95 32.27
N THR A 4 -3.19 -31.99 31.91
CA THR A 4 -3.27 -31.22 30.66
C THR A 4 -2.03 -30.33 30.54
N MET A 5 -1.31 -30.36 29.41
CA MET A 5 -0.35 -29.31 29.04
C MET A 5 -1.10 -28.22 28.26
N PRO A 6 -0.94 -26.93 28.57
CA PRO A 6 -1.41 -25.88 27.66
C PRO A 6 -0.39 -25.70 26.55
N ARG A 7 -0.74 -26.22 25.36
CA ARG A 7 -0.31 -25.65 24.08
C ARG A 7 -0.82 -24.21 24.03
N LEU A 8 0.03 -23.22 24.25
CA LEU A 8 -0.20 -21.89 23.71
C LEU A 8 0.67 -21.70 22.48
N LEU A 9 0.00 -21.82 21.34
CA LEU A 9 0.37 -21.17 20.09
C LEU A 9 0.54 -19.67 20.38
N LEU A 10 1.76 -19.20 20.55
CA LEU A 10 2.05 -17.80 20.31
C LEU A 10 2.19 -17.67 18.78
N VAL A 11 1.13 -17.17 18.18
CA VAL A 11 1.06 -16.78 16.78
C VAL A 11 2.30 -15.94 16.48
N ALA A 12 3.16 -16.44 15.60
CA ALA A 12 4.21 -15.68 14.97
C ALA A 12 3.54 -14.61 14.10
N SER A 13 3.13 -13.51 14.73
CA SER A 13 2.73 -12.29 14.04
C SER A 13 4.03 -11.67 13.51
N ALA A 14 4.50 -12.20 12.39
CA ALA A 14 5.56 -11.62 11.60
C ALA A 14 5.03 -10.34 10.93
N CYS A 15 4.74 -9.31 11.72
CA CYS A 15 4.71 -7.93 11.25
C CYS A 15 6.14 -7.37 11.23
N LEU A 16 7.08 -8.17 10.72
CA LEU A 16 8.43 -7.73 10.36
C LEU A 16 8.40 -7.22 8.93
N PHE A 17 7.63 -6.16 8.70
CA PHE A 17 7.95 -5.19 7.64
C PHE A 17 8.40 -3.90 8.30
N ALA A 18 9.59 -3.98 8.89
CA ALA A 18 10.46 -2.83 9.00
C ALA A 18 10.99 -2.52 7.58
N ALA A 19 10.14 -1.98 6.71
CA ALA A 19 10.61 -1.20 5.59
C ALA A 19 10.82 0.22 6.13
N ALA A 20 12.07 0.67 6.06
CA ALA A 20 12.46 1.99 6.50
C ALA A 20 11.52 3.03 5.89
N PHE A 21 10.87 3.81 6.75
CA PHE A 21 10.30 5.10 6.40
C PHE A 21 11.42 5.98 5.84
N ALA A 22 11.66 5.87 4.54
CA ALA A 22 12.34 6.90 3.79
C ALA A 22 11.34 8.06 3.64
N VAL A 23 11.14 8.79 4.74
CA VAL A 23 10.75 10.19 4.71
C VAL A 23 11.83 10.91 3.91
N GLY A 24 11.65 10.95 2.59
CA GLY A 24 12.76 11.23 1.68
C GLY A 24 12.41 11.36 0.21
N ALA A 25 11.18 11.74 -0.14
CA ALA A 25 10.87 12.29 -1.46
C ALA A 25 9.81 13.39 -1.32
N LYS A 26 10.24 14.52 -0.78
CA LYS A 26 9.46 15.73 -0.61
C LYS A 26 9.29 16.40 -1.98
N GLY A 27 8.17 16.18 -2.66
CA GLY A 27 7.75 17.01 -3.80
C GLY A 27 6.79 16.35 -4.81
N PRO A 28 5.92 17.14 -5.48
CA PRO A 28 4.95 16.68 -6.48
C PRO A 28 5.56 16.11 -7.77
N GLU A 29 6.88 15.97 -7.84
CA GLU A 29 7.59 15.31 -8.95
C GLU A 29 7.69 13.78 -8.78
N ALA A 30 7.56 13.26 -7.55
CA ALA A 30 7.43 11.80 -7.34
C ALA A 30 6.05 11.28 -7.80
N ALA A 31 5.02 12.14 -7.81
CA ALA A 31 3.64 11.80 -8.17
C ALA A 31 3.39 11.59 -9.68
N LYS A 32 4.39 11.76 -10.55
CA LYS A 32 4.28 11.56 -12.02
C LYS A 32 5.16 10.43 -12.57
N SER A 33 5.82 9.68 -11.71
CA SER A 33 6.68 8.59 -12.16
C SER A 33 5.87 7.34 -12.40
N ALA A 34 5.81 6.86 -13.66
CA ALA A 34 5.33 5.51 -13.97
C ALA A 34 6.38 4.43 -13.61
N ASP A 35 7.22 4.70 -12.62
CA ASP A 35 8.16 3.71 -12.08
C ASP A 35 7.37 2.70 -11.24
N PRO A 36 7.47 1.39 -11.52
CA PRO A 36 6.64 0.39 -10.87
C PRO A 36 6.88 0.28 -9.37
N ASP A 37 8.10 0.53 -8.89
CA ASP A 37 8.42 0.39 -7.47
C ASP A 37 7.82 1.56 -6.67
N ALA A 38 8.00 2.80 -7.15
CA ALA A 38 7.37 3.97 -6.54
C ALA A 38 5.83 3.90 -6.60
N LEU A 39 5.28 3.41 -7.72
CA LEU A 39 3.84 3.22 -7.86
C LEU A 39 3.31 2.11 -6.94
N ALA A 40 4.08 1.06 -6.69
CA ALA A 40 3.69 -0.02 -5.76
C ALA A 40 3.54 0.51 -4.32
N GLU A 41 4.50 1.31 -3.86
CA GLU A 41 4.44 1.93 -2.53
C GLU A 41 3.22 2.84 -2.39
N ARG A 42 2.94 3.65 -3.42
CA ARG A 42 1.78 4.53 -3.46
C ARG A 42 0.45 3.77 -3.47
N VAL A 43 0.32 2.74 -4.32
CA VAL A 43 -0.87 1.88 -4.39
C VAL A 43 -1.20 1.30 -3.01
N PHE A 44 -0.19 0.72 -2.35
CA PHE A 44 -0.40 0.13 -1.03
C PHE A 44 -0.72 1.19 0.03
N GLY A 45 -0.03 2.34 0.00
CA GLY A 45 -0.31 3.47 0.91
C GLY A 45 -1.73 4.01 0.76
N CYS A 46 -2.21 4.19 -0.47
CA CYS A 46 -3.57 4.64 -0.74
C CYS A 46 -4.62 3.62 -0.31
N ALA A 47 -4.37 2.32 -0.52
CA ALA A 47 -5.24 1.27 -0.04
C ALA A 47 -5.33 1.24 1.50
N HIS A 48 -4.19 1.40 2.17
CA HIS A 48 -4.12 1.46 3.62
C HIS A 48 -4.92 2.64 4.18
N LEU A 49 -4.73 3.84 3.62
CA LEU A 49 -5.51 5.02 4.03
C LEU A 49 -7.02 4.80 3.86
N ALA A 50 -7.44 4.24 2.72
CA ALA A 50 -8.85 3.95 2.46
C ALA A 50 -9.45 2.96 3.48
N GLY A 51 -8.64 2.04 4.01
CA GLY A 51 -9.04 1.12 5.08
C GLY A 51 -9.14 1.75 6.47
N GLU A 52 -8.51 2.91 6.69
CA GLU A 52 -8.52 3.61 7.98
C GLU A 52 -9.55 4.75 8.07
N VAL A 53 -10.07 5.21 6.93
CA VAL A 53 -11.13 6.23 6.88
C VAL A 53 -12.38 5.74 7.61
N GLY A 54 -12.97 6.60 8.45
CA GLY A 54 -14.14 6.26 9.25
C GLY A 54 -13.81 5.86 10.69
N SER A 55 -12.61 6.18 11.17
CA SER A 55 -12.18 6.01 12.56
C SER A 55 -13.05 6.79 13.56
N GLY A 56 -13.72 7.85 13.08
CA GLY A 56 -14.60 8.71 13.88
C GLY A 56 -13.84 9.74 14.74
N ASP A 57 -12.51 9.71 14.73
CA ASP A 57 -11.66 10.70 15.40
C ASP A 57 -11.34 11.86 14.45
N PRO A 58 -11.76 13.10 14.73
CA PRO A 58 -11.63 14.21 13.78
C PRO A 58 -10.19 14.65 13.54
N GLU A 59 -9.27 14.44 14.48
CA GLU A 59 -7.85 14.71 14.28
C GLU A 59 -7.24 13.67 13.33
N ARG A 60 -7.59 12.39 13.52
CA ARG A 60 -7.17 11.32 12.63
C ARG A 60 -7.73 11.47 11.22
N GLU A 61 -9.01 11.81 11.06
CA GLU A 61 -9.59 12.04 9.74
C GLU A 61 -8.88 13.19 8.99
N LYS A 62 -8.44 14.23 9.72
CA LYS A 62 -7.65 15.32 9.14
C LYS A 62 -6.25 14.85 8.71
N GLU A 63 -5.57 14.05 9.53
CA GLU A 63 -4.27 13.45 9.18
C GLU A 63 -4.38 12.53 7.96
N LEU A 64 -5.43 11.70 7.90
CA LEU A 64 -5.71 10.82 6.77
C LEU A 64 -5.96 11.62 5.50
N SER A 65 -6.76 12.69 5.57
CA SER A 65 -6.99 13.59 4.43
C SER A 65 -5.70 14.26 3.94
N GLN A 66 -4.84 14.73 4.85
CA GLN A 66 -3.56 15.33 4.47
C GLN A 66 -2.64 14.31 3.80
N THR A 67 -2.58 13.09 4.36
CA THR A 67 -1.76 12.02 3.80
C THR A 67 -2.29 11.57 2.42
N ASN A 68 -3.61 11.55 2.24
CA ASN A 68 -4.26 11.25 0.97
C ASN A 68 -3.88 12.26 -0.12
N ASP A 69 -3.81 13.55 0.23
CA ASP A 69 -3.37 14.61 -0.68
C ASP A 69 -1.87 14.55 -0.98
N GLU A 70 -1.04 14.24 0.03
CA GLU A 70 0.42 14.09 -0.13
C GLU A 70 0.79 12.88 -1.00
N LEU A 71 0.08 11.77 -0.84
CA LEU A 71 0.20 10.58 -1.69
C LEU A 71 -0.57 10.70 -3.01
N ASP A 72 -1.38 11.75 -3.16
CA ASP A 72 -2.18 12.04 -4.36
C ASP A 72 -3.04 10.80 -4.75
N CYS A 73 -3.78 10.26 -3.79
CA CYS A 73 -4.53 9.01 -3.91
C CYS A 73 -5.79 9.08 -4.80
N ASP A 74 -5.76 9.91 -5.84
CA ASP A 74 -6.79 9.96 -6.87
C ASP A 74 -6.85 8.62 -7.62
N SER A 75 -8.03 7.98 -7.58
CA SER A 75 -8.21 6.63 -8.12
C SER A 75 -7.97 6.60 -9.63
N ASP A 76 -8.49 7.58 -10.37
CA ASP A 76 -8.34 7.63 -11.83
C ASP A 76 -6.87 7.83 -12.24
N LEU A 77 -6.13 8.65 -11.49
CA LEU A 77 -4.70 8.84 -11.67
C LEU A 77 -3.92 7.55 -11.42
N ILE A 78 -4.21 6.82 -10.34
CA ILE A 78 -3.52 5.56 -10.02
C ILE A 78 -3.78 4.53 -11.13
N HIS A 79 -5.03 4.37 -11.58
CA HIS A 79 -5.37 3.47 -12.71
C HIS A 79 -4.60 3.84 -13.98
N ALA A 80 -4.54 5.13 -14.32
CA ALA A 80 -3.81 5.61 -15.49
C ALA A 80 -2.30 5.32 -15.38
N GLN A 81 -1.72 5.47 -14.18
CA GLN A 81 -0.31 5.18 -13.92
C GLN A 81 0.00 3.68 -13.98
N ILE A 82 -0.88 2.82 -13.45
CA ILE A 82 -0.75 1.36 -13.56
C ILE A 82 -0.77 0.94 -15.02
N ALA A 83 -1.73 1.46 -15.81
CA ALA A 83 -1.81 1.19 -17.25
C ALA A 83 -0.54 1.66 -17.99
N ALA A 84 -0.02 2.85 -17.66
CA ALA A 84 1.20 3.37 -18.24
C ALA A 84 2.43 2.52 -17.89
N ALA A 85 2.57 2.10 -16.63
CA ALA A 85 3.64 1.22 -16.17
C ALA A 85 3.60 -0.13 -16.90
N ARG A 86 2.42 -0.78 -16.96
CA ARG A 86 2.23 -2.04 -17.67
C ARG A 86 2.60 -1.92 -19.15
N LYS A 87 2.22 -0.82 -19.81
CA LYS A 87 2.59 -0.56 -21.21
C LYS A 87 4.11 -0.36 -21.38
N LYS A 88 4.75 0.42 -20.51
CA LYS A 88 6.19 0.72 -20.58
C LYS A 88 7.07 -0.50 -20.30
N TYR A 89 6.64 -1.37 -19.39
CA TYR A 89 7.42 -2.53 -18.93
C TYR A 89 6.86 -3.88 -19.39
N ALA A 90 6.03 -3.92 -20.43
CA ALA A 90 5.36 -5.13 -20.92
C ALA A 90 6.31 -6.32 -21.22
N GLY A 91 7.55 -6.04 -21.65
CA GLY A 91 8.57 -7.06 -21.89
C GLY A 91 9.45 -7.41 -20.68
N GLN A 92 9.18 -6.82 -19.51
CA GLN A 92 10.00 -6.91 -18.30
C GLN A 92 9.11 -7.25 -17.08
N PRO A 93 8.53 -8.47 -17.02
CA PRO A 93 7.60 -8.84 -15.96
C PRO A 93 8.22 -8.75 -14.55
N SER A 94 9.53 -8.98 -14.42
CA SER A 94 10.25 -8.82 -13.16
C SER A 94 10.20 -7.39 -12.61
N LYS A 95 10.07 -6.37 -13.47
CA LYS A 95 9.90 -4.97 -13.06
C LYS A 95 8.48 -4.65 -12.58
N LEU A 96 7.48 -5.42 -13.01
CA LEU A 96 6.09 -5.22 -12.59
C LEU A 96 5.72 -6.04 -11.35
N ALA A 97 6.53 -7.05 -11.00
CA ALA A 97 6.22 -7.99 -9.92
C ALA A 97 5.89 -7.32 -8.57
N LYS A 98 6.60 -6.26 -8.19
CA LYS A 98 6.30 -5.51 -6.96
C LYS A 98 4.98 -4.75 -7.05
N LEU A 99 4.72 -4.09 -8.19
CA LEU A 99 3.47 -3.39 -8.45
C LEU A 99 2.28 -4.35 -8.45
N ASP A 100 2.39 -5.47 -9.16
CA ASP A 100 1.32 -6.47 -9.21
C ASP A 100 1.07 -7.10 -7.84
N LYS A 101 2.14 -7.32 -7.04
CA LYS A 101 1.99 -7.74 -5.65
C LYS A 101 1.29 -6.68 -4.80
N ALA A 102 1.66 -5.40 -4.89
CA ALA A 102 1.03 -4.33 -4.14
C ALA A 102 -0.48 -4.19 -4.48
N ILE A 103 -0.86 -4.35 -5.75
CA ILE A 103 -2.27 -4.36 -6.17
C ILE A 103 -3.02 -5.56 -5.57
N ALA A 104 -2.41 -6.74 -5.59
CA ALA A 104 -3.02 -7.94 -4.99
C ALA A 104 -3.17 -7.80 -3.47
N ASP A 105 -2.15 -7.27 -2.80
CA ASP A 105 -2.15 -7.02 -1.35
C ASP A 105 -3.22 -5.97 -1.00
N ALA A 106 -3.32 -4.87 -1.75
CA ALA A 106 -4.35 -3.84 -1.58
C ALA A 106 -5.78 -4.42 -1.60
N LYS A 107 -6.05 -5.31 -2.56
CA LYS A 107 -7.33 -6.01 -2.63
C LYS A 107 -7.55 -6.96 -1.46
N SER A 108 -6.52 -7.72 -1.08
CA SER A 108 -6.66 -8.75 -0.05
C SER A 108 -6.73 -8.20 1.37
N GLU A 109 -6.01 -7.12 1.66
CA GLU A 109 -5.87 -6.53 3.00
C GLU A 109 -6.91 -5.43 3.25
N TYR A 110 -7.20 -4.61 2.23
CA TYR A 110 -8.05 -3.42 2.38
C TYR A 110 -9.32 -3.47 1.53
N GLY A 111 -9.48 -4.49 0.67
CA GLY A 111 -10.65 -4.59 -0.21
C GLY A 111 -10.67 -3.55 -1.34
N VAL A 112 -9.54 -2.89 -1.62
CA VAL A 112 -9.42 -1.84 -2.63
C VAL A 112 -8.91 -2.42 -3.95
N GLU A 113 -9.57 -2.08 -5.05
CA GLU A 113 -9.18 -2.51 -6.41
C GLU A 113 -8.69 -1.31 -7.24
N PHE A 114 -7.64 -1.56 -8.04
CA PHE A 114 -6.99 -0.61 -8.95
C PHE A 114 -6.70 -1.25 -10.32
#